data_AF-U2Z083-F1
#
_entry.id   AF-U2Z083-F1
#
_cell.length_a   1.000
_cell.length_b   1.000
_cell.length_c   1.000
_cell.angle_alpha   90.00
_cell.angle_beta   90.00
_cell.angle_gamma   90.00
#
_symmetry.space_group_name_H-M   'P 1'
#
loop_
_entity.id
_entity.type
_entity.pdbx_description
1 polymer ?
#
loop_
_entity_poly.entity_id
_entity_poly.type
_entity_poly.pdbx_seq_one_letter_code
_entity_poly.pdbx_strand_id
1 'polypeptide(L)'
;MTLRKPAFPPIFKTLRRVALGAVLGCAPQALLAQEPDREVRLTSRSGTLNLTGSLLGYDGRYLRIATEHGELTLPLAGVTCEGASCPDPDVWVPELRLSGAARLGELVLPALVEGYARAQGWEPERVESHEGHALYSLALPREAGEAEEKLRVSFRLTSTEDGFADLLANEADMAMAERLLDAKELSLARDAGLGRLDAPGRLQLVGLDALVPVVAPGRRLQALSLSQLSRLFAGEITDWSRLGEALGPVRLHLEAETSGQAQGFETLVLERMERSLSAEVVRHADADALAAAVVADPGAIGMLPFGRLGAAQPLALTGPCGLRGTARPESVTTGDFPLTLPLVLYRPMRRLPEAAEAFLAWIATSEAQLVLRRAGVTGLAPIPIPIESQGGRIAGAVLSAGDDVALEDLQRMLRVLGSRQRLSTTFRFEAGETALDAVSRSRVVQLAQAIRDGRHSGESLLLAGFSDGRGGPVANHDLSLERAEAVRAAVLSLLGGEMPSGASLEVAAFGEAMPMGCDDTETGRGINRRVELWVAPLR
;
A
#
# COMPACT_ATOMS: atom_id res chain seq x y z
N MET A 1 8.24 50.70 -30.92
CA MET A 1 9.13 49.81 -30.13
C MET A 1 8.29 48.64 -29.66
N THR A 2 8.38 47.50 -30.35
CA THR A 2 7.40 46.41 -30.31
C THR A 2 7.93 45.24 -29.46
N LEU A 3 7.28 44.95 -28.34
CA LEU A 3 7.60 43.82 -27.48
C LEU A 3 6.87 42.55 -27.97
N ARG A 4 7.64 41.50 -28.30
CA ARG A 4 7.12 40.19 -28.67
C ARG A 4 6.81 39.36 -27.42
N LYS A 5 5.69 38.62 -27.45
CA LYS A 5 5.39 37.54 -26.49
C LYS A 5 6.35 36.35 -26.72
N PRO A 6 6.75 35.60 -25.67
CA PRO A 6 7.28 34.26 -25.84
C PRO A 6 6.16 33.28 -26.19
N ALA A 7 6.45 32.29 -27.04
CA ALA A 7 5.52 31.21 -27.41
C ALA A 7 5.93 29.91 -26.72
N PHE A 8 4.96 29.19 -26.15
CA PHE A 8 5.14 27.83 -25.66
C PHE A 8 4.96 26.83 -26.83
N PRO A 9 5.82 25.81 -26.99
CA PRO A 9 5.62 24.72 -27.95
C PRO A 9 4.69 23.63 -27.37
N PRO A 10 3.87 22.96 -28.20
CA PRO A 10 3.05 21.84 -27.76
C PRO A 10 3.88 20.54 -27.71
N ILE A 11 4.02 19.94 -26.53
CA ILE A 11 4.70 18.64 -26.33
C ILE A 11 3.65 17.54 -26.12
N PHE A 12 2.95 17.18 -27.20
CA PHE A 12 2.16 15.94 -27.30
C PHE A 12 2.08 15.53 -28.78
N LYS A 13 3.02 14.66 -29.21
CA LYS A 13 2.97 13.77 -30.40
C LYS A 13 4.37 13.29 -30.83
N THR A 14 5.00 12.38 -30.07
CA THR A 14 5.94 11.37 -30.61
C THR A 14 6.41 10.40 -29.54
N LEU A 15 5.84 9.19 -29.53
CA LEU A 15 6.51 7.95 -29.08
C LEU A 15 5.74 6.76 -29.66
N ARG A 16 5.85 6.57 -30.98
CA ARG A 16 5.26 5.44 -31.70
C ARG A 16 6.36 4.42 -32.02
N ARG A 17 6.27 3.26 -31.35
CA ARG A 17 6.84 1.93 -31.66
C ARG A 17 7.92 1.82 -32.76
N VAL A 18 9.09 1.33 -32.34
CA VAL A 18 10.16 0.70 -33.15
C VAL A 18 10.69 -0.45 -32.26
N ALA A 19 10.89 -1.70 -32.67
CA ALA A 19 10.55 -2.46 -33.89
C ALA A 19 10.06 -3.88 -33.43
N LEU A 20 10.11 -5.03 -34.12
CA LEU A 20 10.54 -5.47 -35.47
C LEU A 20 9.78 -6.79 -35.79
N GLY A 21 9.59 -7.16 -37.07
CA GLY A 21 9.25 -8.55 -37.46
C GLY A 21 8.22 -8.65 -38.59
N ALA A 22 8.64 -9.08 -39.78
CA ALA A 22 7.79 -9.16 -40.97
C ALA A 22 7.28 -10.59 -41.22
N VAL A 23 5.96 -10.74 -41.42
CA VAL A 23 5.35 -11.84 -42.18
C VAL A 23 4.25 -11.25 -43.06
N LEU A 24 4.30 -11.49 -44.38
CA LEU A 24 3.20 -11.15 -45.28
C LEU A 24 2.10 -12.22 -45.18
N GLY A 25 0.86 -11.80 -44.96
CA GLY A 25 -0.31 -12.69 -45.08
C GLY A 25 -1.62 -12.06 -44.60
N CYS A 26 -2.51 -11.74 -45.55
CA CYS A 26 -3.95 -11.49 -45.40
C CYS A 26 -4.47 -10.95 -44.05
N ALA A 27 -4.64 -9.62 -43.95
CA ALA A 27 -5.43 -9.02 -42.87
C ALA A 27 -6.94 -9.13 -43.16
N PRO A 28 -7.75 -9.69 -42.24
CA PRO A 28 -9.19 -9.42 -42.22
C PRO A 28 -9.42 -7.98 -41.74
N GLN A 29 -10.49 -7.34 -42.22
CA GLN A 29 -10.86 -5.98 -41.81
C GLN A 29 -11.31 -5.99 -40.34
N ALA A 30 -10.42 -5.64 -39.42
CA ALA A 30 -10.80 -5.32 -38.06
C ALA A 30 -11.67 -4.05 -38.08
N LEU A 31 -12.90 -4.15 -37.56
CA LEU A 31 -13.73 -2.99 -37.27
C LEU A 31 -12.95 -2.11 -36.28
N LEU A 32 -12.55 -0.92 -36.72
CA LEU A 32 -12.15 0.13 -35.79
C LEU A 32 -13.40 0.55 -35.02
N ALA A 33 -13.53 0.09 -33.79
CA ALA A 33 -14.48 0.67 -32.85
C ALA A 33 -14.14 2.16 -32.72
N GLN A 34 -15.05 3.02 -33.18
CA GLN A 34 -14.95 4.45 -32.88
C GLN A 34 -15.15 4.61 -31.38
N GLU A 35 -14.23 5.28 -30.69
CA GLU A 35 -14.48 5.74 -29.34
C GLU A 35 -15.76 6.58 -29.34
N PRO A 36 -16.69 6.38 -28.39
CA PRO A 36 -17.91 7.16 -28.34
C PRO A 36 -17.57 8.64 -28.20
N ASP A 37 -18.32 9.49 -28.91
CA ASP A 37 -18.07 10.92 -28.93
C ASP A 37 -18.23 11.50 -27.51
N ARG A 38 -17.09 11.83 -26.90
CA ARG A 38 -17.01 12.39 -25.54
C ARG A 38 -17.28 13.89 -25.51
N GLU A 39 -17.49 14.55 -26.65
CA GLU A 39 -17.80 15.98 -26.68
C GLU A 39 -19.18 16.26 -26.06
N VAL A 40 -19.22 17.22 -25.14
CA VAL A 40 -20.43 17.74 -24.52
C VAL A 40 -20.41 19.28 -24.57
N ARG A 41 -21.59 19.87 -24.77
CA ARG A 41 -21.82 21.30 -24.65
C ARG A 41 -22.60 21.58 -23.38
N LEU A 42 -22.07 22.47 -22.53
CA LEU A 42 -22.71 22.93 -21.31
C LEU A 42 -23.15 24.39 -21.45
N THR A 43 -24.45 24.62 -21.31
CA THR A 43 -25.06 25.96 -21.34
C THR A 43 -25.62 26.28 -19.95
N SER A 44 -25.21 27.39 -19.34
CA SER A 44 -25.82 27.86 -18.08
C SER A 44 -27.31 28.16 -18.28
N ARG A 45 -28.14 27.94 -17.26
CA ARG A 45 -29.57 28.33 -17.28
C ARG A 45 -29.80 29.83 -17.55
N SER A 46 -28.79 30.67 -17.32
CA SER A 46 -28.81 32.11 -17.67
C SER A 46 -28.47 32.41 -19.14
N GLY A 47 -28.01 31.43 -19.92
CA GLY A 47 -27.50 31.61 -21.28
C GLY A 47 -26.15 32.33 -21.39
N THR A 48 -25.59 32.82 -20.28
CA THR A 48 -24.37 33.66 -20.25
C THR A 48 -23.06 32.88 -20.30
N LEU A 49 -23.12 31.56 -20.14
CA LEU A 49 -21.95 30.66 -20.17
C LEU A 49 -22.28 29.53 -21.14
N ASN A 50 -21.46 29.41 -22.19
CA ASN A 50 -21.46 28.28 -23.11
C ASN A 50 -20.04 27.70 -23.10
N LEU A 51 -19.92 26.42 -22.79
CA LEU A 51 -18.65 25.69 -22.77
C LEU A 51 -18.79 24.44 -23.64
N THR A 52 -17.76 24.12 -24.41
CA THR A 52 -17.64 22.85 -25.13
C THR A 52 -16.38 22.17 -24.63
N GLY A 53 -16.44 20.85 -24.47
CA GLY A 53 -15.29 20.06 -24.01
C GLY A 53 -15.59 18.57 -23.95
N SER A 54 -14.56 17.77 -23.68
CA SER A 54 -14.74 16.32 -23.50
C SER A 54 -15.17 16.00 -22.08
N LEU A 55 -16.20 15.17 -21.89
CA LEU A 55 -16.59 14.70 -20.57
C LEU A 55 -15.51 13.76 -19.97
N LEU A 56 -15.05 14.09 -18.77
CA LEU A 56 -14.06 13.32 -18.00
C LEU A 56 -14.70 12.49 -16.88
N GLY A 57 -15.91 12.83 -16.43
CA GLY A 57 -16.66 12.06 -15.43
C GLY A 57 -17.81 12.83 -14.79
N TYR A 58 -18.60 12.11 -13.99
CA TYR A 58 -19.75 12.61 -13.24
C TYR A 58 -19.81 11.89 -11.89
N ASP A 59 -20.01 12.63 -10.78
CA ASP A 59 -20.06 12.06 -9.41
C ASP A 59 -21.50 11.90 -8.86
N GLY A 60 -22.51 12.03 -9.72
CA GLY A 60 -23.93 12.10 -9.33
C GLY A 60 -24.44 13.52 -9.08
N ARG A 61 -23.56 14.54 -9.08
CA ARG A 61 -23.96 15.95 -8.88
C ARG A 61 -23.14 16.95 -9.70
N TYR A 62 -21.88 16.67 -9.97
CA TYR A 62 -20.91 17.52 -10.66
C TYR A 62 -20.33 16.82 -11.87
N LEU A 63 -20.38 17.49 -13.02
CA LEU A 63 -19.66 17.11 -14.23
C LEU A 63 -18.21 17.59 -14.13
N ARG A 64 -17.26 16.77 -14.57
CA ARG A 64 -15.88 17.18 -14.87
C ARG A 64 -15.68 17.15 -16.38
N ILE A 65 -15.29 18.26 -16.99
CA ILE A 65 -15.04 18.38 -18.43
C ILE A 65 -13.63 18.90 -18.71
N ALA A 66 -12.99 18.41 -19.78
CA ALA A 66 -11.76 18.96 -20.34
C ALA A 66 -12.09 20.04 -21.36
N THR A 67 -11.62 21.27 -21.14
CA THR A 67 -11.78 22.41 -22.06
C THR A 67 -10.44 22.92 -22.56
N GLU A 68 -10.44 23.81 -23.55
CA GLU A 68 -9.23 24.53 -23.99
C GLU A 68 -8.55 25.37 -22.88
N HIS A 69 -9.25 25.61 -21.76
CA HIS A 69 -8.73 26.34 -20.60
C HIS A 69 -8.37 25.41 -19.42
N GLY A 70 -8.44 24.09 -19.60
CA GLY A 70 -8.15 23.07 -18.58
C GLY A 70 -9.38 22.30 -18.11
N GLU A 71 -9.22 21.50 -17.05
CA GLU A 71 -10.32 20.77 -16.41
C GLU A 71 -11.25 21.73 -15.64
N LEU A 72 -12.55 21.64 -15.88
CA LEU A 72 -13.59 22.38 -15.15
C LEU A 72 -14.55 21.41 -14.45
N THR A 73 -14.97 21.74 -13.23
CA THR A 73 -15.97 20.98 -12.46
C THR A 73 -17.19 21.86 -12.21
N LEU A 74 -18.36 21.43 -12.67
CA LEU A 74 -19.60 22.21 -12.67
C LEU A 74 -20.79 21.39 -12.15
N PRO A 75 -21.67 21.94 -11.30
CA PRO A 75 -22.86 21.22 -10.85
C PRO A 75 -23.83 21.02 -12.02
N LEU A 76 -24.23 19.78 -12.30
CA LEU A 76 -25.14 19.45 -13.40
C LEU A 76 -26.46 20.23 -13.28
N ALA A 77 -27.00 20.37 -12.07
CA ALA A 77 -28.21 21.15 -11.81
C ALA A 77 -28.14 22.62 -12.26
N GLY A 78 -26.95 23.20 -12.44
CA GLY A 78 -26.74 24.59 -12.89
C GLY A 78 -26.70 24.78 -14.41
N VAL A 79 -26.60 23.69 -15.19
CA VAL A 79 -26.36 23.72 -16.64
C VAL A 79 -27.33 22.81 -17.39
N THR A 80 -27.56 23.10 -18.66
CA THR A 80 -28.10 22.15 -19.65
C THR A 80 -26.90 21.46 -20.31
N CYS A 81 -26.89 20.13 -20.32
CA CYS A 81 -25.88 19.33 -21.01
C CYS A 81 -26.46 18.82 -22.35
N GLU A 82 -25.76 19.08 -23.46
CA GLU A 82 -26.07 18.56 -24.79
C GLU A 82 -24.91 17.68 -25.28
N GLY A 83 -25.20 16.46 -25.74
CA GLY A 83 -24.20 15.53 -26.27
C GLY A 83 -24.52 14.08 -25.92
N ALA A 84 -24.04 13.12 -26.72
CA ALA A 84 -24.30 11.69 -26.50
C ALA A 84 -23.70 11.16 -25.20
N SER A 85 -22.65 11.82 -24.69
CA SER A 85 -21.98 11.47 -23.42
C SER A 85 -22.58 12.16 -22.19
N CYS A 86 -23.61 13.00 -22.32
CA CYS A 86 -24.23 13.64 -21.16
C CYS A 86 -24.91 12.61 -20.25
N PRO A 87 -24.62 12.59 -18.93
CA PRO A 87 -25.23 11.63 -18.02
C PRO A 87 -26.70 11.99 -17.73
N ASP A 88 -27.54 10.96 -17.69
CA ASP A 88 -28.92 11.06 -17.20
C ASP A 88 -28.94 10.67 -15.70
N PRO A 89 -29.27 11.60 -14.78
CA PRO A 89 -29.29 11.32 -13.34
C PRO A 89 -30.27 10.23 -12.91
N ASP A 90 -31.35 10.00 -13.68
CA ASP A 90 -32.43 9.08 -13.27
C ASP A 90 -32.08 7.60 -13.56
N VAL A 91 -31.08 7.35 -14.41
CA VAL A 91 -30.56 6.00 -14.76
C VAL A 91 -29.05 5.84 -14.55
N TRP A 92 -28.38 6.85 -13.97
CA TRP A 92 -26.95 6.79 -13.69
C TRP A 92 -26.65 5.96 -12.44
N VAL A 93 -25.76 4.99 -12.59
CA VAL A 93 -25.24 4.15 -11.51
C VAL A 93 -23.83 4.63 -11.14
N PRO A 94 -23.51 4.84 -9.85
CA PRO A 94 -22.17 5.12 -9.39
C PRO A 94 -21.17 4.04 -9.86
N GLU A 95 -20.04 4.46 -10.45
CA GLU A 95 -18.93 3.56 -10.76
C GLU A 95 -17.65 4.01 -10.05
N LEU A 96 -16.86 3.03 -9.59
CA LEU A 96 -15.51 3.19 -9.09
C LEU A 96 -14.55 2.31 -9.90
N ARG A 97 -13.70 2.92 -10.74
CA ARG A 97 -12.71 2.20 -11.55
C ARG A 97 -11.35 2.17 -10.84
N LEU A 98 -10.84 0.98 -10.59
CA LEU A 98 -9.54 0.74 -9.94
C LEU A 98 -8.60 0.03 -10.92
N SER A 99 -7.39 0.56 -11.08
CA SER A 99 -6.34 -0.08 -11.90
C SER A 99 -5.03 -0.19 -11.16
N GLY A 100 -4.26 -1.24 -11.45
CA GLY A 100 -2.91 -1.42 -10.94
C GLY A 100 -2.69 -2.77 -10.27
N ALA A 101 -1.91 -2.73 -9.19
CA ALA A 101 -1.24 -3.88 -8.60
C ALA A 101 -2.15 -5.10 -8.33
N ALA A 102 -1.82 -6.22 -8.96
CA ALA A 102 -2.65 -7.43 -9.00
C ALA A 102 -3.02 -7.99 -7.63
N ARG A 103 -2.15 -7.96 -6.61
CA ARG A 103 -2.44 -8.53 -5.28
C ARG A 103 -3.68 -7.88 -4.65
N LEU A 104 -3.85 -6.58 -4.86
CA LEU A 104 -5.00 -5.81 -4.39
C LEU A 104 -6.28 -6.19 -5.15
N GLY A 105 -6.22 -6.20 -6.48
CA GLY A 105 -7.40 -6.39 -7.34
C GLY A 105 -7.87 -7.83 -7.51
N GLU A 106 -7.01 -8.84 -7.32
CA GLU A 106 -7.37 -10.26 -7.47
C GLU A 106 -8.14 -10.83 -6.27
N LEU A 107 -7.81 -10.39 -5.05
CA LEU A 107 -8.32 -11.00 -3.82
C LEU A 107 -8.78 -9.99 -2.77
N VAL A 108 -7.97 -8.96 -2.51
CA VAL A 108 -8.13 -8.11 -1.32
C VAL A 108 -9.33 -7.18 -1.46
N LEU A 109 -9.39 -6.44 -2.57
CA LEU A 109 -10.49 -5.53 -2.87
C LEU A 109 -11.77 -6.28 -3.28
N PRO A 110 -11.74 -7.36 -4.09
CA PRO A 110 -12.85 -8.31 -4.22
C PRO A 110 -13.50 -8.70 -2.89
N ALA A 111 -12.72 -9.22 -1.94
CA ALA A 111 -13.25 -9.63 -0.64
C ALA A 111 -13.86 -8.45 0.14
N LEU A 112 -13.24 -7.27 0.07
CA LEU A 112 -13.78 -6.04 0.67
C LEU A 112 -15.07 -5.56 0.00
N VAL A 113 -15.19 -5.63 -1.32
CA VAL A 113 -16.38 -5.25 -2.10
C VAL A 113 -17.56 -6.16 -1.74
N GLU A 114 -17.36 -7.48 -1.73
CA GLU A 114 -18.40 -8.40 -1.27
C GLU A 114 -18.70 -8.26 0.23
N GLY A 115 -17.69 -7.94 1.06
CA GLY A 115 -17.86 -7.69 2.48
C GLY A 115 -18.73 -6.46 2.74
N TYR A 116 -18.46 -5.37 2.02
CA TYR A 116 -19.24 -4.14 2.06
C TYR A 116 -20.67 -4.37 1.57
N ALA A 117 -20.87 -5.09 0.47
CA ALA A 117 -22.19 -5.45 -0.04
C ALA A 117 -23.02 -6.15 1.05
N ARG A 118 -22.47 -7.19 1.69
CA ARG A 118 -23.12 -7.90 2.81
C ARG A 118 -23.42 -6.97 3.99
N ALA A 119 -22.51 -6.05 4.33
CA ALA A 119 -22.70 -5.08 5.41
C ALA A 119 -23.82 -4.06 5.12
N GLN A 120 -24.05 -3.72 3.84
CA GLN A 120 -25.16 -2.86 3.40
C GLN A 120 -26.47 -3.62 3.10
N GLY A 121 -26.46 -4.97 3.19
CA GLY A 121 -27.59 -5.81 2.78
C GLY A 121 -27.81 -5.89 1.27
N TRP A 122 -26.74 -5.72 0.48
CA TRP A 122 -26.72 -5.78 -0.98
C TRP A 122 -26.20 -7.14 -1.48
N GLU A 123 -26.65 -7.55 -2.66
CA GLU A 123 -26.16 -8.73 -3.37
C GLU A 123 -25.02 -8.33 -4.34
N PRO A 124 -23.83 -8.93 -4.23
CA PRO A 124 -22.75 -8.73 -5.19
C PRO A 124 -22.90 -9.70 -6.38
N GLU A 125 -23.00 -9.16 -7.59
CA GLU A 125 -22.88 -9.90 -8.85
C GLU A 125 -21.49 -9.63 -9.46
N ARG A 126 -20.76 -10.70 -9.83
CA ARG A 126 -19.41 -10.61 -10.40
C ARG A 126 -19.44 -11.06 -11.86
N VAL A 127 -18.99 -10.18 -12.75
CA VAL A 127 -18.78 -10.46 -14.17
C VAL A 127 -17.29 -10.37 -14.46
N GLU A 128 -16.66 -11.51 -14.70
CA GLU A 128 -15.30 -11.55 -15.27
C GLU A 128 -15.39 -11.25 -16.77
N SER A 129 -14.48 -10.42 -17.30
CA SER A 129 -14.20 -10.41 -18.72
C SER A 129 -12.86 -11.07 -19.00
N HIS A 130 -12.65 -11.48 -20.25
CA HIS A 130 -11.32 -11.81 -20.73
C HIS A 130 -10.39 -10.58 -20.58
N GLU A 131 -9.08 -10.82 -20.52
CA GLU A 131 -8.00 -9.82 -20.35
C GLU A 131 -7.76 -9.26 -18.93
N GLY A 132 -8.15 -9.96 -17.86
CA GLY A 132 -7.77 -9.56 -16.48
C GLY A 132 -8.53 -8.34 -15.96
N HIS A 133 -9.71 -8.08 -16.52
CA HIS A 133 -10.68 -7.13 -15.99
C HIS A 133 -11.77 -7.87 -15.21
N ALA A 134 -12.12 -7.38 -14.02
CA ALA A 134 -13.23 -7.91 -13.22
C ALA A 134 -14.20 -6.77 -12.87
N LEU A 135 -15.48 -6.95 -13.19
CA LEU A 135 -16.55 -6.02 -12.84
C LEU A 135 -17.41 -6.63 -11.73
N TYR A 136 -17.64 -5.86 -10.67
CA TYR A 136 -18.62 -6.16 -9.63
C TYR A 136 -19.76 -5.16 -9.73
N SER A 137 -20.99 -5.65 -9.84
CA SER A 137 -22.20 -4.86 -9.63
C SER A 137 -22.77 -5.16 -8.26
N LEU A 138 -23.07 -4.13 -7.47
CA LEU A 138 -23.68 -4.26 -6.15
C LEU A 138 -25.11 -3.72 -6.22
N ALA A 139 -26.10 -4.55 -5.96
CA ALA A 139 -27.51 -4.19 -6.07
C ALA A 139 -28.33 -4.61 -4.84
N LEU A 140 -29.53 -4.04 -4.68
CA LEU A 140 -30.47 -4.50 -3.66
C LEU A 140 -31.02 -5.91 -4.00
N PRO A 141 -31.31 -6.76 -2.99
CA PRO A 141 -31.94 -8.06 -3.20
C PRO A 141 -33.27 -7.93 -3.95
N ARG A 142 -33.54 -8.84 -4.89
CA ARG A 142 -34.76 -8.81 -5.71
C ARG A 142 -35.99 -9.27 -4.94
N GLU A 143 -36.88 -8.34 -4.56
CA GLU A 143 -38.21 -8.70 -4.04
C GLU A 143 -39.30 -8.75 -5.13
N ALA A 144 -39.32 -7.83 -6.13
CA ALA A 144 -40.36 -7.82 -7.18
C ALA A 144 -40.05 -6.99 -8.46
N GLY A 145 -38.79 -6.86 -8.91
CA GLY A 145 -38.47 -6.03 -10.08
C GLY A 145 -37.05 -6.17 -10.61
N GLU A 146 -36.64 -5.22 -11.48
CA GLU A 146 -35.24 -5.03 -11.85
C GLU A 146 -34.42 -4.67 -10.61
N ALA A 147 -33.16 -5.13 -10.55
CA ALA A 147 -32.29 -4.91 -9.40
C ALA A 147 -31.74 -3.48 -9.47
N GLU A 148 -31.97 -2.68 -8.44
CA GLU A 148 -31.45 -1.31 -8.36
C GLU A 148 -29.95 -1.37 -8.03
N GLU A 149 -29.10 -1.20 -9.04
CA GLU A 149 -27.64 -1.11 -8.87
C GLU A 149 -27.28 0.13 -8.03
N LYS A 150 -26.54 -0.07 -6.93
CA LYS A 150 -26.12 1.00 -6.01
C LYS A 150 -24.68 1.44 -6.24
N LEU A 151 -23.82 0.53 -6.70
CA LEU A 151 -22.42 0.80 -7.00
C LEU A 151 -21.86 -0.28 -7.93
N ARG A 152 -21.20 0.13 -9.01
CA ARG A 152 -20.28 -0.73 -9.77
C ARG A 152 -18.85 -0.49 -9.33
N VAL A 153 -18.08 -1.56 -9.18
CA VAL A 153 -16.65 -1.51 -8.90
C VAL A 153 -15.93 -2.34 -9.95
N SER A 154 -15.12 -1.68 -10.78
CA SER A 154 -14.35 -2.33 -11.83
C SER A 154 -12.86 -2.37 -11.47
N PHE A 155 -12.22 -3.50 -11.74
CA PHE A 155 -10.82 -3.76 -11.51
C PHE A 155 -10.12 -4.04 -12.84
N ARG A 156 -8.97 -3.41 -13.06
CA ARG A 156 -8.00 -3.74 -14.11
C ARG A 156 -6.70 -4.17 -13.46
N LEU A 157 -6.29 -5.42 -13.70
CA LEU A 157 -5.16 -6.06 -13.02
C LEU A 157 -3.88 -5.86 -13.84
N THR A 158 -2.96 -5.06 -13.33
CA THR A 158 -1.72 -4.62 -14.01
C THR A 158 -0.61 -4.38 -12.97
N SER A 159 0.48 -3.69 -13.35
CA SER A 159 1.50 -3.25 -12.39
C SER A 159 1.08 -1.98 -11.62
N THR A 160 1.82 -1.62 -10.56
CA THR A 160 1.64 -0.31 -9.90
C THR A 160 1.84 0.87 -10.87
N GLU A 161 2.73 0.71 -11.86
CA GLU A 161 3.11 1.75 -12.82
C GLU A 161 2.03 1.95 -13.89
N ASP A 162 1.45 0.86 -14.39
CA ASP A 162 0.31 0.89 -15.31
C ASP A 162 -0.93 1.48 -14.62
N GLY A 163 -1.20 1.10 -13.37
CA GLY A 163 -2.30 1.68 -12.59
C GLY A 163 -2.15 3.19 -12.39
N PHE A 164 -0.91 3.68 -12.26
CA PHE A 164 -0.62 5.11 -12.23
C PHE A 164 -0.76 5.77 -13.61
N ALA A 165 -0.34 5.10 -14.70
CA ALA A 165 -0.54 5.57 -16.06
C ALA A 165 -2.03 5.70 -16.43
N ASP A 166 -2.87 4.75 -16.01
CA ASP A 166 -4.31 4.76 -16.18
C ASP A 166 -4.99 5.90 -15.41
N LEU A 167 -4.47 6.24 -14.23
CA LEU A 167 -4.93 7.38 -13.43
C LEU A 167 -4.63 8.71 -14.13
N LEU A 168 -3.45 8.82 -14.76
CA LEU A 168 -3.07 9.96 -15.61
C LEU A 168 -3.93 10.03 -16.88
N ALA A 169 -4.26 8.88 -17.48
CA ALA A 169 -5.12 8.77 -18.68
C ALA A 169 -6.62 8.96 -18.39
N ASN A 170 -7.03 9.08 -17.12
CA ASN A 170 -8.43 9.12 -16.68
C ASN A 170 -9.21 7.81 -17.02
N GLU A 171 -8.49 6.71 -17.23
CA GLU A 171 -9.01 5.35 -17.40
C GLU A 171 -9.37 4.69 -16.05
N ALA A 172 -8.69 5.09 -14.98
CA ALA A 172 -9.01 4.75 -13.60
C ALA A 172 -9.39 5.98 -12.77
N ASP A 173 -10.18 5.77 -11.71
CA ASP A 173 -10.50 6.78 -10.70
C ASP A 173 -9.57 6.68 -9.48
N MET A 174 -9.01 5.49 -9.23
CA MET A 174 -8.03 5.22 -8.19
C MET A 174 -6.97 4.22 -8.67
N ALA A 175 -5.71 4.44 -8.27
CA ALA A 175 -4.62 3.51 -8.57
C ALA A 175 -4.35 2.57 -7.38
N MET A 176 -4.17 1.28 -7.66
CA MET A 176 -3.80 0.23 -6.71
C MET A 176 -2.29 0.05 -6.72
N ALA A 177 -1.65 0.08 -5.55
CA ALA A 177 -0.19 -0.03 -5.45
C ALA A 177 0.26 -0.93 -4.29
N GLU A 178 1.33 -1.69 -4.55
CA GLU A 178 2.05 -2.53 -3.56
C GLU A 178 3.35 -1.86 -3.07
N ARG A 179 3.67 -0.68 -3.60
CA ARG A 179 4.75 0.22 -3.18
C ARG A 179 4.23 1.65 -3.07
N LEU A 180 5.00 2.53 -2.44
CA LEU A 180 4.76 3.97 -2.55
C LEU A 180 5.20 4.46 -3.95
N LEU A 181 4.51 5.49 -4.44
CA LEU A 181 4.94 6.25 -5.62
C LEU A 181 6.23 7.02 -5.30
N ASP A 182 7.15 7.05 -6.27
CA ASP A 182 8.42 7.76 -6.16
C ASP A 182 8.27 9.28 -6.37
N ALA A 183 9.34 10.03 -6.15
CA ALA A 183 9.33 11.49 -6.28
C ALA A 183 9.03 12.00 -7.71
N LYS A 184 9.35 11.21 -8.74
CA LYS A 184 9.11 11.51 -10.15
C LYS A 184 7.65 11.23 -10.52
N GLU A 185 7.11 10.08 -10.12
CA GLU A 185 5.68 9.74 -10.24
C GLU A 185 4.80 10.78 -9.52
N LEU A 186 5.15 11.12 -8.29
CA LEU A 186 4.47 12.19 -7.53
C LEU A 186 4.59 13.57 -8.19
N SER A 187 5.64 13.85 -8.97
CA SER A 187 5.73 15.09 -9.75
C SER A 187 4.86 15.05 -10.99
N LEU A 188 4.93 13.97 -11.77
CA LEU A 188 4.09 13.76 -12.95
C LEU A 188 2.60 13.85 -12.58
N ALA A 189 2.20 13.34 -11.41
CA ALA A 189 0.84 13.47 -10.89
C ALA A 189 0.42 14.94 -10.66
N ARG A 190 1.31 15.77 -10.11
CA ARG A 190 1.05 17.21 -9.91
C ARG A 190 0.97 17.93 -11.24
N ASP A 191 1.91 17.66 -12.13
CA ASP A 191 2.02 18.30 -13.45
C ASP A 191 0.84 17.95 -14.36
N ALA A 192 0.28 16.74 -14.21
CA ALA A 192 -0.95 16.28 -14.87
C ALA A 192 -2.26 16.68 -14.16
N GLY A 193 -2.21 17.53 -13.13
CA GLY A 193 -3.39 18.05 -12.44
C GLY A 193 -4.09 17.08 -11.48
N LEU A 194 -3.53 15.88 -11.23
CA LEU A 194 -4.04 14.96 -10.19
C LEU A 194 -3.81 15.49 -8.77
N GLY A 195 -2.93 16.48 -8.62
CA GLY A 195 -2.59 17.12 -7.36
C GLY A 195 -1.57 16.33 -6.54
N ARG A 196 -1.53 16.57 -5.23
CA ARG A 196 -0.62 15.88 -4.31
C ARG A 196 -1.20 14.54 -3.87
N LEU A 197 -0.88 13.47 -4.59
CA LEU A 197 -1.27 12.09 -4.25
C LEU A 197 -0.69 11.61 -2.91
N ASP A 198 0.37 12.26 -2.42
CA ASP A 198 1.00 12.03 -1.12
C ASP A 198 0.33 12.82 0.03
N ALA A 199 -0.60 13.73 -0.25
CA ALA A 199 -1.25 14.56 0.77
C ALA A 199 -2.14 13.72 1.72
N PRO A 200 -2.39 14.21 2.95
CA PRO A 200 -3.33 13.58 3.88
C PRO A 200 -4.69 13.27 3.20
N GLY A 201 -5.15 12.03 3.33
CA GLY A 201 -6.40 11.55 2.72
C GLY A 201 -6.31 11.22 1.22
N ARG A 202 -5.16 11.40 0.56
CA ARG A 202 -4.94 11.01 -0.86
C ARG A 202 -4.26 9.66 -1.02
N LEU A 203 -3.48 9.24 -0.02
CA LEU A 203 -3.08 7.84 0.15
C LEU A 203 -3.99 7.18 1.20
N GLN A 204 -4.65 6.09 0.83
CA GLN A 204 -5.38 5.22 1.75
C GLN A 204 -4.66 3.89 1.89
N LEU A 205 -4.13 3.61 3.09
CA LEU A 205 -3.58 2.31 3.42
C LEU A 205 -4.75 1.32 3.61
N VAL A 206 -4.69 0.17 2.92
CA VAL A 206 -5.66 -0.93 3.04
C VAL A 206 -5.16 -1.96 4.05
N GLY A 207 -3.89 -2.32 3.95
CA GLY A 207 -3.24 -3.31 4.80
C GLY A 207 -1.74 -3.41 4.52
N LEU A 208 -1.08 -4.35 5.18
CA LEU A 208 0.29 -4.76 4.88
C LEU A 208 0.32 -6.25 4.49
N ASP A 209 1.15 -6.60 3.52
CA ASP A 209 1.53 -7.98 3.21
C ASP A 209 3.07 -8.09 3.35
N ALA A 210 3.64 -9.28 3.17
CA ALA A 210 5.08 -9.44 3.13
C ALA A 210 5.52 -10.56 2.19
N LEU A 211 6.66 -10.35 1.54
CA LEU A 211 7.35 -11.34 0.71
C LEU A 211 8.23 -12.23 1.58
N VAL A 212 7.81 -13.47 1.78
CA VAL A 212 8.48 -14.41 2.67
C VAL A 212 9.25 -15.46 1.86
N PRO A 213 10.57 -15.59 2.06
CA PRO A 213 11.31 -16.72 1.51
C PRO A 213 10.86 -18.02 2.19
N VAL A 214 10.50 -19.03 1.40
CA VAL A 214 10.01 -20.33 1.87
C VAL A 214 10.83 -21.47 1.28
N VAL A 215 10.95 -22.56 2.04
CA VAL A 215 11.56 -23.83 1.62
C VAL A 215 10.67 -25.01 1.99
N ALA A 216 11.02 -26.21 1.53
CA ALA A 216 10.34 -27.43 1.95
C ALA A 216 10.31 -27.61 3.48
N PRO A 217 9.26 -28.23 4.05
CA PRO A 217 9.17 -28.51 5.48
C PRO A 217 10.32 -29.38 6.01
N GLY A 218 10.75 -29.11 7.25
CA GLY A 218 11.74 -29.93 7.95
C GLY A 218 13.20 -29.63 7.60
N ARG A 219 13.46 -28.57 6.81
CA ARG A 219 14.81 -28.07 6.52
C ARG A 219 15.46 -27.52 7.80
N ARG A 220 16.78 -27.69 7.94
CA ARG A 220 17.54 -27.12 9.07
C ARG A 220 17.75 -25.62 8.90
N LEU A 221 17.80 -25.12 7.67
CA LEU A 221 17.83 -23.69 7.36
C LEU A 221 16.67 -22.95 8.03
N GLN A 222 17.00 -21.92 8.82
CA GLN A 222 16.04 -21.12 9.58
C GLN A 222 16.02 -19.64 9.17
N ALA A 223 17.04 -19.18 8.43
CA ALA A 223 17.17 -17.80 7.99
C ALA A 223 18.10 -17.66 6.78
N LEU A 224 17.96 -16.57 6.05
CA LEU A 224 18.87 -16.12 4.99
C LEU A 224 19.08 -14.61 5.10
N SER A 225 20.25 -14.10 4.69
CA SER A 225 20.41 -12.67 4.47
C SER A 225 19.83 -12.25 3.11
N LEU A 226 19.46 -10.98 2.96
CA LEU A 226 19.00 -10.44 1.66
C LEU A 226 20.05 -10.63 0.55
N SER A 227 21.34 -10.61 0.90
CA SER A 227 22.43 -10.89 -0.05
C SER A 227 22.52 -12.37 -0.43
N GLN A 228 22.24 -13.31 0.49
CA GLN A 228 22.14 -14.73 0.11
C GLN A 228 20.92 -14.96 -0.78
N LEU A 229 19.80 -14.33 -0.47
CA LEU A 229 18.55 -14.43 -1.23
C LEU A 229 18.70 -13.89 -2.66
N SER A 230 19.28 -12.71 -2.85
CA SER A 230 19.51 -12.16 -4.19
C SER A 230 20.48 -13.01 -5.02
N ARG A 231 21.51 -13.58 -4.40
CA ARG A 231 22.49 -14.47 -5.07
C ARG A 231 21.92 -15.85 -5.42
N LEU A 232 20.98 -16.38 -4.62
CA LEU A 232 20.21 -17.58 -4.96
C LEU A 232 19.37 -17.33 -6.21
N PHE A 233 18.52 -16.30 -6.21
CA PHE A 233 17.61 -16.02 -7.32
C PHE A 233 18.29 -15.48 -8.58
N ALA A 234 19.51 -14.94 -8.47
CA ALA A 234 20.37 -14.62 -9.62
C ALA A 234 21.15 -15.84 -10.17
N GLY A 235 21.03 -17.03 -9.59
CA GLY A 235 21.73 -18.24 -10.03
C GLY A 235 23.22 -18.30 -9.67
N GLU A 236 23.73 -17.39 -8.83
CA GLU A 236 25.12 -17.47 -8.32
C GLU A 236 25.30 -18.59 -7.29
N ILE A 237 24.23 -19.00 -6.63
CA ILE A 237 24.20 -20.07 -5.62
C ILE A 237 23.26 -21.16 -6.10
N THR A 238 23.82 -22.21 -6.69
CA THR A 238 23.08 -23.34 -7.28
C THR A 238 23.07 -24.62 -6.43
N ASP A 239 23.81 -24.66 -5.31
CA ASP A 239 23.86 -25.81 -4.39
C ASP A 239 23.80 -25.37 -2.92
N TRP A 240 22.97 -26.05 -2.14
CA TRP A 240 22.69 -25.76 -0.73
C TRP A 240 23.94 -25.85 0.18
N SER A 241 24.95 -26.63 -0.18
CA SER A 241 26.23 -26.71 0.56
C SER A 241 26.97 -25.37 0.65
N ARG A 242 26.75 -24.45 -0.31
CA ARG A 242 27.29 -23.07 -0.28
C ARG A 242 26.74 -22.24 0.88
N LEU A 243 25.64 -22.67 1.50
CA LEU A 243 24.99 -22.03 2.64
C LEU A 243 25.15 -22.83 3.95
N GLY A 244 26.02 -23.85 3.96
CA GLY A 244 26.25 -24.71 5.13
C GLY A 244 25.18 -25.80 5.34
N GLU A 245 24.25 -25.95 4.41
CA GLU A 245 23.25 -27.03 4.41
C GLU A 245 23.81 -28.32 3.78
N ALA A 246 23.01 -29.38 3.76
CA ALA A 246 23.38 -30.62 3.06
C ALA A 246 23.56 -30.38 1.54
N LEU A 247 24.46 -31.15 0.92
CA LEU A 247 24.69 -31.13 -0.54
C LEU A 247 23.38 -31.37 -1.30
N GLY A 248 23.11 -30.55 -2.31
CA GLY A 248 21.96 -30.72 -3.19
C GLY A 248 21.65 -29.45 -3.97
N PRO A 249 21.14 -29.59 -5.21
CA PRO A 249 20.82 -28.45 -6.04
C PRO A 249 19.70 -27.58 -5.44
N VAL A 250 19.84 -26.27 -5.63
CA VAL A 250 18.79 -25.29 -5.39
C VAL A 250 17.84 -25.30 -6.58
N ARG A 251 16.52 -25.33 -6.32
CA ARG A 251 15.49 -25.11 -7.34
C ARG A 251 14.73 -23.84 -6.97
N LEU A 252 14.58 -22.93 -7.94
CA LEU A 252 14.05 -21.58 -7.71
C LEU A 252 12.60 -21.52 -8.20
N HIS A 253 11.69 -21.04 -7.35
CA HIS A 253 10.25 -20.96 -7.65
C HIS A 253 9.75 -19.53 -7.44
N LEU A 254 9.06 -18.96 -8.42
CA LEU A 254 8.32 -17.69 -8.30
C LEU A 254 6.94 -17.81 -8.94
N GLU A 255 5.99 -16.97 -8.52
CA GLU A 255 4.74 -16.80 -9.27
C GLU A 255 5.01 -16.24 -10.67
N ALA A 256 4.00 -16.29 -11.53
CA ALA A 256 4.00 -15.70 -12.86
C ALA A 256 4.47 -14.23 -12.85
N GLU A 257 5.08 -13.78 -13.94
CA GLU A 257 5.61 -12.42 -14.12
C GLU A 257 4.53 -11.33 -13.98
N THR A 258 3.25 -11.69 -14.16
CA THR A 258 2.08 -10.82 -13.92
C THR A 258 1.71 -10.66 -12.44
N SER A 259 2.26 -11.49 -11.54
CA SER A 259 2.02 -11.34 -10.09
C SER A 259 2.80 -10.15 -9.54
N GLY A 260 2.10 -9.22 -8.89
CA GLY A 260 2.71 -8.07 -8.21
C GLY A 260 3.76 -8.45 -7.17
N GLN A 261 3.64 -9.66 -6.60
CA GLN A 261 4.56 -10.20 -5.60
C GLN A 261 5.88 -10.67 -6.24
N ALA A 262 5.83 -11.26 -7.44
CA ALA A 262 7.03 -11.59 -8.20
C ALA A 262 7.78 -10.31 -8.62
N GLN A 263 7.07 -9.32 -9.15
CA GLN A 263 7.61 -8.01 -9.51
C GLN A 263 8.23 -7.30 -8.30
N GLY A 264 7.51 -7.26 -7.18
CA GLY A 264 7.98 -6.65 -5.93
C GLY A 264 9.24 -7.32 -5.37
N PHE A 265 9.39 -8.64 -5.52
CA PHE A 265 10.61 -9.34 -5.15
C PHE A 265 11.80 -8.93 -6.05
N GLU A 266 11.60 -8.90 -7.36
CA GLU A 266 12.64 -8.55 -8.32
C GLU A 266 13.15 -7.12 -8.06
N THR A 267 12.26 -6.14 -7.90
CA THR A 267 12.63 -4.75 -7.58
C THR A 267 13.28 -4.58 -6.20
N LEU A 268 12.72 -5.16 -5.14
CA LEU A 268 13.22 -4.90 -3.77
C LEU A 268 14.50 -5.67 -3.41
N VAL A 269 14.74 -6.82 -4.06
CA VAL A 269 15.84 -7.73 -3.71
C VAL A 269 16.90 -7.85 -4.81
N LEU A 270 16.51 -7.92 -6.08
CA LEU A 270 17.46 -8.12 -7.19
C LEU A 270 17.98 -6.79 -7.74
N GLU A 271 17.09 -5.91 -8.21
CA GLU A 271 17.47 -4.61 -8.81
C GLU A 271 18.25 -3.75 -7.82
N ARG A 272 17.78 -3.68 -6.56
CA ARG A 272 18.45 -2.97 -5.46
C ARG A 272 19.85 -3.52 -5.11
N MET A 273 20.17 -4.72 -5.56
CA MET A 273 21.50 -5.35 -5.43
C MET A 273 22.19 -5.55 -6.80
N GLU A 274 21.78 -4.79 -7.82
CA GLU A 274 22.34 -4.79 -9.19
C GLU A 274 22.38 -6.20 -9.81
N ARG A 275 21.31 -6.97 -9.61
CA ARG A 275 21.13 -8.33 -10.12
C ARG A 275 19.90 -8.47 -10.99
N SER A 276 19.93 -9.50 -11.83
CA SER A 276 18.80 -9.94 -12.66
C SER A 276 18.37 -11.34 -12.24
N LEU A 277 17.12 -11.70 -12.51
CA LEU A 277 16.58 -13.02 -12.20
C LEU A 277 17.23 -14.11 -13.07
N SER A 278 17.48 -15.28 -12.48
CA SER A 278 17.93 -16.47 -13.21
C SER A 278 16.86 -16.98 -14.19
N ALA A 279 17.30 -17.43 -15.37
CA ALA A 279 16.44 -18.10 -16.35
C ALA A 279 16.00 -19.52 -15.91
N GLU A 280 16.57 -20.05 -14.82
CA GLU A 280 16.22 -21.37 -14.26
C GLU A 280 15.02 -21.33 -13.29
N VAL A 281 14.40 -20.16 -13.08
CA VAL A 281 13.24 -20.01 -12.19
C VAL A 281 12.00 -20.67 -12.77
N VAL A 282 11.44 -21.61 -12.02
CA VAL A 282 10.15 -22.24 -12.31
C VAL A 282 9.03 -21.28 -11.93
N ARG A 283 8.25 -20.85 -12.92
CA ARG A 283 7.09 -19.97 -12.74
C ARG A 283 5.81 -20.78 -12.45
N HIS A 284 4.99 -20.29 -11.51
CA HIS A 284 3.73 -20.92 -11.09
C HIS A 284 2.53 -20.00 -11.38
N ALA A 285 1.36 -20.59 -11.64
CA ALA A 285 0.15 -19.83 -11.96
C ALA A 285 -0.35 -18.96 -10.79
N ASP A 286 -0.22 -19.45 -9.55
CA ASP A 286 -0.68 -18.79 -8.34
C ASP A 286 0.15 -19.21 -7.11
N ALA A 287 -0.11 -18.53 -5.98
CA ALA A 287 0.57 -18.76 -4.71
C ALA A 287 0.39 -20.18 -4.13
N ASP A 288 -0.77 -20.82 -4.31
CA ASP A 288 -1.03 -22.16 -3.74
C ASP A 288 -0.32 -23.23 -4.58
N ALA A 289 -0.30 -23.08 -5.91
CA ALA A 289 0.51 -23.89 -6.81
C ALA A 289 2.01 -23.79 -6.46
N LEU A 290 2.52 -22.58 -6.20
CA LEU A 290 3.90 -22.38 -5.77
C LEU A 290 4.17 -23.02 -4.40
N ALA A 291 3.30 -22.80 -3.43
CA ALA A 291 3.43 -23.39 -2.10
C ALA A 291 3.44 -24.92 -2.15
N ALA A 292 2.55 -25.53 -2.94
CA ALA A 292 2.52 -26.97 -3.17
C ALA A 292 3.81 -27.48 -3.82
N ALA A 293 4.35 -26.77 -4.82
CA ALA A 293 5.61 -27.11 -5.48
C ALA A 293 6.81 -27.05 -4.52
N VAL A 294 6.91 -26.00 -3.68
CA VAL A 294 7.96 -25.86 -2.66
C VAL A 294 7.85 -26.94 -1.58
N VAL A 295 6.62 -27.32 -1.17
CA VAL A 295 6.40 -28.39 -0.18
C VAL A 295 6.78 -29.77 -0.72
N ALA A 296 6.52 -30.03 -2.00
CA ALA A 296 6.83 -31.31 -2.65
C ALA A 296 8.33 -31.53 -2.91
N ASP A 297 9.15 -30.47 -2.84
CA ASP A 297 10.52 -30.48 -3.34
C ASP A 297 11.56 -30.08 -2.26
N PRO A 298 12.30 -31.04 -1.68
CA PRO A 298 13.33 -30.78 -0.66
C PRO A 298 14.46 -29.82 -1.07
N GLY A 299 14.66 -29.58 -2.36
CA GLY A 299 15.65 -28.65 -2.92
C GLY A 299 15.10 -27.27 -3.27
N ALA A 300 13.78 -27.07 -3.20
CA ALA A 300 13.14 -25.83 -3.60
C ALA A 300 13.31 -24.69 -2.59
N ILE A 301 13.42 -23.48 -3.14
CA ILE A 301 13.17 -22.21 -2.47
C ILE A 301 12.22 -21.39 -3.33
N GLY A 302 11.27 -20.71 -2.70
CA GLY A 302 10.38 -19.76 -3.36
C GLY A 302 10.13 -18.51 -2.53
N MET A 303 9.44 -17.55 -3.13
CA MET A 303 8.91 -16.37 -2.44
C MET A 303 7.39 -16.45 -2.44
N LEU A 304 6.76 -16.28 -1.27
CA LEU A 304 5.31 -16.32 -1.11
C LEU A 304 4.79 -15.09 -0.34
N PRO A 305 3.54 -14.66 -0.60
CA PRO A 305 2.81 -13.75 0.28
C PRO A 305 2.65 -14.35 1.69
N PHE A 306 2.73 -13.53 2.73
CA PHE A 306 2.66 -13.98 4.12
C PHE A 306 1.37 -14.74 4.45
N GLY A 307 0.24 -14.38 3.82
CA GLY A 307 -1.02 -15.10 4.00
C GLY A 307 -1.17 -16.40 3.20
N ARG A 308 -0.21 -16.76 2.35
CA ARG A 308 -0.30 -17.90 1.38
C ARG A 308 0.87 -18.87 1.46
N LEU A 309 1.54 -18.94 2.61
CA LEU A 309 2.67 -19.87 2.85
C LEU A 309 2.27 -21.36 2.75
N GLY A 310 0.97 -21.67 2.90
CA GLY A 310 0.47 -23.04 2.91
C GLY A 310 1.15 -23.87 4.02
N ALA A 311 1.71 -25.02 3.63
CA ALA A 311 2.53 -25.84 4.52
C ALA A 311 4.03 -25.58 4.41
N ALA A 312 4.49 -24.65 3.55
CA ALA A 312 5.91 -24.40 3.34
C ALA A 312 6.58 -23.77 4.58
N GLN A 313 7.87 -24.03 4.78
CA GLN A 313 8.62 -23.54 5.92
C GLN A 313 9.13 -22.11 5.65
N PRO A 314 8.64 -21.08 6.37
CA PRO A 314 9.15 -19.72 6.21
C PRO A 314 10.55 -19.58 6.79
N LEU A 315 11.41 -18.87 6.06
CA LEU A 315 12.73 -18.47 6.51
C LEU A 315 12.68 -17.04 7.04
N ALA A 316 13.42 -16.79 8.12
CA ALA A 316 13.65 -15.44 8.60
C ALA A 316 14.68 -14.71 7.71
N LEU A 317 14.65 -13.37 7.75
CA LEU A 317 15.65 -12.53 7.11
C LEU A 317 16.67 -12.02 8.14
N THR A 318 17.95 -12.11 7.84
CA THR A 318 19.04 -11.60 8.70
C THR A 318 19.79 -10.43 8.07
N GLY A 319 20.12 -9.43 8.89
CA GLY A 319 21.01 -8.33 8.53
C GLY A 319 22.48 -8.61 8.92
N PRO A 320 23.45 -7.82 8.42
CA PRO A 320 24.88 -8.01 8.73
C PRO A 320 25.22 -7.91 10.22
N CYS A 321 24.48 -7.09 10.97
CA CYS A 321 24.58 -6.93 12.43
C CYS A 321 23.95 -8.08 13.25
N GLY A 322 23.48 -9.16 12.61
CA GLY A 322 22.90 -10.34 13.29
C GLY A 322 21.43 -10.21 13.69
N LEU A 323 20.80 -9.03 13.55
CA LEU A 323 19.36 -8.87 13.75
C LEU A 323 18.56 -9.75 12.77
N ARG A 324 17.49 -10.37 13.28
CA ARG A 324 16.70 -11.40 12.59
C ARG A 324 15.21 -11.04 12.55
N GLY A 325 14.71 -10.66 11.38
CA GLY A 325 13.28 -10.47 11.11
C GLY A 325 12.60 -11.78 10.77
N THR A 326 11.62 -12.22 11.58
CA THR A 326 10.78 -13.40 11.26
C THR A 326 9.40 -12.90 10.84
N ALA A 327 8.87 -13.40 9.71
CA ALA A 327 7.52 -13.05 9.26
C ALA A 327 6.47 -13.65 10.22
N ARG A 328 5.67 -12.78 10.83
CA ARG A 328 4.57 -13.08 11.77
C ARG A 328 3.52 -11.98 11.64
N PRO A 329 2.26 -12.20 12.09
CA PRO A 329 1.23 -11.16 11.98
C PRO A 329 1.66 -9.86 12.65
N GLU A 330 2.35 -9.94 13.80
CA GLU A 330 2.86 -8.78 14.53
C GLU A 330 3.92 -8.02 13.73
N SER A 331 4.94 -8.73 13.21
CA SER A 331 6.09 -8.12 12.52
C SER A 331 5.75 -7.56 11.14
N VAL A 332 4.77 -8.15 10.45
CA VAL A 332 4.23 -7.61 9.20
C VAL A 332 3.37 -6.39 9.50
N THR A 333 2.47 -6.44 10.48
CA THR A 333 1.59 -5.29 10.81
C THR A 333 2.37 -4.07 11.33
N THR A 334 3.52 -4.26 12.00
CA THR A 334 4.41 -3.18 12.44
C THR A 334 5.35 -2.65 11.35
N GLY A 335 5.50 -3.37 10.23
CA GLY A 335 6.53 -3.09 9.22
C GLY A 335 7.96 -3.34 9.73
N ASP A 336 8.14 -4.23 10.71
CA ASP A 336 9.46 -4.59 11.25
C ASP A 336 10.11 -5.76 10.47
N PHE A 337 9.35 -6.47 9.63
CA PHE A 337 9.90 -7.47 8.73
C PHE A 337 10.47 -6.80 7.45
N PRO A 338 11.72 -7.10 7.01
CA PRO A 338 12.39 -6.30 5.98
C PRO A 338 11.73 -6.24 4.59
N LEU A 339 10.90 -7.22 4.23
CA LEU A 339 10.18 -7.27 2.95
C LEU A 339 8.66 -7.12 3.15
N THR A 340 8.25 -6.25 4.08
CA THR A 340 6.85 -5.83 4.22
C THR A 340 6.47 -4.83 3.15
N LEU A 341 5.33 -5.06 2.49
CA LEU A 341 4.78 -4.25 1.40
C LEU A 341 3.53 -3.49 1.84
N PRO A 342 3.43 -2.17 1.58
CA PRO A 342 2.21 -1.42 1.82
C PRO A 342 1.19 -1.62 0.70
N LEU A 343 0.01 -2.15 1.03
CA LEU A 343 -1.12 -2.21 0.11
C LEU A 343 -1.90 -0.90 0.20
N VAL A 344 -1.77 -0.04 -0.81
CA VAL A 344 -2.32 1.32 -0.79
C VAL A 344 -3.19 1.61 -2.01
N LEU A 345 -4.15 2.51 -1.81
CA LEU A 345 -4.95 3.10 -2.87
C LEU A 345 -4.62 4.59 -2.98
N TYR A 346 -4.24 5.02 -4.19
CA TYR A 346 -3.98 6.41 -4.51
C TYR A 346 -5.24 7.07 -5.08
N ARG A 347 -5.64 8.16 -4.42
CA ARG A 347 -6.84 8.94 -4.71
C ARG A 347 -6.43 10.30 -5.28
N PRO A 348 -6.76 10.63 -6.54
CA PRO A 348 -6.48 11.95 -7.11
C PRO A 348 -7.25 13.04 -6.37
N MET A 349 -6.90 14.31 -6.58
CA MET A 349 -7.63 15.47 -6.04
C MET A 349 -8.95 15.74 -6.79
N ARG A 350 -9.64 14.68 -7.19
CA ARG A 350 -10.94 14.66 -7.88
C ARG A 350 -12.04 14.23 -6.89
N ARG A 351 -13.30 14.51 -7.24
CA ARG A 351 -14.49 14.03 -6.50
C ARG A 351 -14.80 12.59 -6.94
N LEU A 352 -15.19 11.73 -6.00
CA LEU A 352 -15.77 10.41 -6.28
C LEU A 352 -17.28 10.44 -6.00
N PRO A 353 -18.06 9.49 -6.57
CA PRO A 353 -19.44 9.24 -6.16
C PRO A 353 -19.58 9.00 -4.65
N GLU A 354 -20.70 9.43 -4.06
CA GLU A 354 -20.97 9.27 -2.61
C GLU A 354 -20.94 7.79 -2.17
N ALA A 355 -21.47 6.88 -2.99
CA ALA A 355 -21.41 5.43 -2.74
C ALA A 355 -19.96 4.88 -2.70
N ALA A 356 -19.06 5.45 -3.50
CA ALA A 356 -17.65 5.08 -3.52
C ALA A 356 -16.90 5.66 -2.30
N GLU A 357 -17.19 6.90 -1.89
CA GLU A 357 -16.67 7.46 -0.63
C GLU A 357 -17.12 6.64 0.59
N ALA A 358 -18.38 6.19 0.62
CA ALA A 358 -18.91 5.34 1.69
C ALA A 358 -18.21 3.97 1.77
N PHE A 359 -17.98 3.32 0.61
CA PHE A 359 -17.17 2.10 0.55
C PHE A 359 -15.75 2.30 1.10
N LEU A 360 -15.07 3.36 0.66
CA LEU A 360 -13.71 3.67 1.09
C LEU A 360 -13.63 4.00 2.60
N ALA A 361 -14.64 4.67 3.15
CA ALA A 361 -14.75 4.90 4.59
C ALA A 361 -14.98 3.58 5.35
N TRP A 362 -15.79 2.67 4.82
CA TRP A 362 -16.06 1.37 5.45
C TRP A 362 -14.81 0.47 5.56
N ILE A 363 -13.84 0.57 4.65
CA ILE A 363 -12.56 -0.20 4.71
C ILE A 363 -11.81 0.02 6.04
N ALA A 364 -11.96 1.18 6.69
CA ALA A 364 -11.34 1.48 7.99
C ALA A 364 -12.06 0.85 9.20
N THR A 365 -13.25 0.27 9.02
CA THR A 365 -14.07 -0.30 10.12
C THR A 365 -13.55 -1.65 10.61
N SER A 366 -13.83 -1.99 11.87
CA SER A 366 -13.46 -3.29 12.45
C SER A 366 -14.02 -4.49 11.69
N GLU A 367 -15.14 -4.32 10.98
CA GLU A 367 -15.75 -5.31 10.11
C GLU A 367 -14.92 -5.57 8.85
N ALA A 368 -14.55 -4.53 8.11
CA ALA A 368 -13.64 -4.63 6.97
C ALA A 368 -12.27 -5.23 7.38
N GLN A 369 -11.79 -4.92 8.57
CA GLN A 369 -10.56 -5.48 9.12
C GLN A 369 -10.65 -7.00 9.41
N LEU A 370 -11.85 -7.56 9.65
CA LEU A 370 -12.05 -9.01 9.71
C LEU A 370 -11.99 -9.66 8.32
N VAL A 371 -12.51 -8.98 7.29
CA VAL A 371 -12.46 -9.42 5.89
C VAL A 371 -11.02 -9.51 5.40
N LEU A 372 -10.21 -8.46 5.63
CA LEU A 372 -8.78 -8.43 5.26
C LEU A 372 -7.99 -9.60 5.85
N ARG A 373 -8.20 -9.92 7.14
CA ARG A 373 -7.53 -11.07 7.79
C ARG A 373 -7.91 -12.40 7.16
N ARG A 374 -9.15 -12.56 6.69
CA ARG A 374 -9.60 -13.77 5.96
C ARG A 374 -9.03 -13.85 4.55
N ALA A 375 -8.78 -12.71 3.90
CA ALA A 375 -8.10 -12.62 2.60
C ALA A 375 -6.56 -12.80 2.67
N GLY A 376 -6.02 -13.22 3.82
CA GLY A 376 -4.59 -13.45 3.99
C GLY A 376 -3.73 -12.18 3.97
N VAL A 377 -4.30 -11.02 4.34
CA VAL A 377 -3.56 -9.76 4.46
C VAL A 377 -3.58 -9.31 5.92
N THR A 378 -2.47 -8.73 6.40
CA THR A 378 -2.50 -8.09 7.71
C THR A 378 -3.24 -6.76 7.60
N GLY A 379 -4.43 -6.71 8.19
CA GLY A 379 -5.18 -5.49 8.35
C GLY A 379 -4.48 -4.49 9.29
N LEU A 380 -5.10 -3.33 9.45
CA LEU A 380 -4.62 -2.20 10.23
C LEU A 380 -5.16 -2.19 11.67
N ALA A 381 -6.01 -3.16 12.02
CA ALA A 381 -6.44 -3.39 13.40
C ALA A 381 -5.22 -3.62 14.31
N PRO A 382 -5.02 -2.83 15.39
CA PRO A 382 -3.89 -2.99 16.27
C PRO A 382 -3.85 -4.37 16.92
N ILE A 383 -2.68 -5.01 16.85
CA ILE A 383 -2.38 -6.27 17.55
C ILE A 383 -1.63 -5.93 18.83
N PRO A 384 -2.09 -6.34 20.03
CA PRO A 384 -1.33 -6.19 21.25
C PRO A 384 -0.19 -7.20 21.31
N ILE A 385 1.01 -6.71 21.62
CA ILE A 385 2.28 -7.43 21.63
C ILE A 385 2.86 -7.30 23.05
N PRO A 386 2.66 -8.30 23.93
CA PRO A 386 3.13 -8.26 25.32
C PRO A 386 4.65 -8.10 25.42
N ILE A 387 5.14 -7.47 26.49
CA ILE A 387 6.58 -7.20 26.69
C ILE A 387 7.42 -8.49 26.68
N GLU A 388 6.85 -9.59 27.18
CA GLU A 388 7.45 -10.92 27.24
C GLU A 388 7.77 -11.47 25.83
N SER A 389 6.98 -11.08 24.83
CA SER A 389 7.21 -11.47 23.43
C SER A 389 8.31 -10.65 22.73
N GLN A 390 8.75 -9.54 23.33
CA GLN A 390 9.80 -8.65 22.79
C GLN A 390 11.22 -9.17 23.08
N GLY A 391 11.39 -10.34 23.73
CA GLY A 391 12.67 -10.83 24.23
C GLY A 391 13.81 -10.85 23.20
N GLY A 392 13.53 -11.16 21.93
CA GLY A 392 14.54 -11.09 20.86
C GLY A 392 15.04 -9.67 20.55
N ARG A 393 14.17 -8.67 20.66
CA ARG A 393 14.51 -7.24 20.47
C ARG A 393 15.27 -6.69 21.68
N ILE A 394 14.89 -7.10 22.88
CA ILE A 394 15.58 -6.75 24.13
C ILE A 394 16.97 -7.37 24.15
N ALA A 395 17.11 -8.64 23.75
CA ALA A 395 18.41 -9.28 23.58
C ALA A 395 19.27 -8.57 22.52
N GLY A 396 18.67 -8.20 21.37
CA GLY A 396 19.35 -7.38 20.35
C GLY A 396 19.85 -6.04 20.92
N ALA A 397 19.00 -5.29 21.62
CA ALA A 397 19.36 -4.05 22.29
C ALA A 397 20.54 -4.21 23.27
N VAL A 398 20.53 -5.24 24.10
CA VAL A 398 21.61 -5.52 25.06
C VAL A 398 22.91 -5.94 24.37
N LEU A 399 22.82 -6.69 23.26
CA LEU A 399 24.00 -7.13 22.49
C LEU A 399 24.58 -6.04 21.57
N SER A 400 23.78 -5.06 21.18
CA SER A 400 24.20 -3.91 20.37
C SER A 400 24.60 -2.68 21.20
N ALA A 401 24.33 -2.68 22.51
CA ALA A 401 24.71 -1.57 23.38
C ALA A 401 26.24 -1.41 23.50
N GLY A 402 26.68 -0.16 23.53
CA GLY A 402 28.08 0.24 23.57
C GLY A 402 28.21 1.65 24.15
N ASP A 403 29.23 2.40 23.75
CA ASP A 403 29.49 3.74 24.29
C ASP A 403 28.32 4.73 24.08
N ASP A 404 27.53 4.53 23.02
CA ASP A 404 26.39 5.36 22.65
C ASP A 404 25.05 5.00 23.36
N VAL A 405 24.98 3.82 24.01
CA VAL A 405 23.80 3.37 24.77
C VAL A 405 24.22 2.79 26.12
N ALA A 406 24.10 3.59 27.18
CA ALA A 406 24.43 3.16 28.53
C ALA A 406 23.46 2.11 29.09
N LEU A 407 23.92 1.32 30.06
CA LEU A 407 23.08 0.35 30.78
C LEU A 407 21.90 1.04 31.47
N GLU A 408 22.10 2.25 31.97
CA GLU A 408 21.10 3.10 32.61
C GLU A 408 19.95 3.46 31.65
N ASP A 409 20.23 3.63 30.36
CA ASP A 409 19.22 3.90 29.32
C ASP A 409 18.40 2.66 29.00
N LEU A 410 19.03 1.49 28.86
CA LEU A 410 18.33 0.22 28.72
C LEU A 410 17.41 -0.05 29.92
N GLN A 411 17.92 0.19 31.14
CA GLN A 411 17.12 0.07 32.36
C GLN A 411 15.99 1.10 32.43
N ARG A 412 16.20 2.34 31.96
CA ARG A 412 15.17 3.39 31.87
C ARG A 412 14.07 2.98 30.91
N MET A 413 14.45 2.48 29.72
CA MET A 413 13.54 1.95 28.72
C MET A 413 12.70 0.80 29.28
N LEU A 414 13.33 -0.22 29.90
CA LEU A 414 12.61 -1.35 30.47
C LEU A 414 11.73 -0.95 31.68
N ARG A 415 12.11 0.05 32.47
CA ARG A 415 11.27 0.61 33.55
C ARG A 415 10.01 1.31 33.00
N VAL A 416 10.09 1.94 31.84
CA VAL A 416 8.95 2.63 31.20
C VAL A 416 8.06 1.65 30.42
N LEU A 417 8.65 0.75 29.64
CA LEU A 417 7.92 -0.18 28.76
C LEU A 417 7.46 -1.46 29.48
N GLY A 418 8.08 -1.83 30.60
CA GLY A 418 7.91 -3.13 31.26
C GLY A 418 6.53 -3.43 31.82
N SER A 419 5.67 -2.42 32.04
CA SER A 419 4.27 -2.59 32.46
C SER A 419 3.27 -2.24 31.36
N ARG A 420 3.72 -2.18 30.10
CA ARG A 420 2.93 -1.78 28.93
C ARG A 420 2.97 -2.89 27.86
N GLN A 421 1.94 -2.93 27.02
CA GLN A 421 1.91 -3.75 25.80
C GLN A 421 2.20 -2.85 24.60
N ARG A 422 3.04 -3.29 23.66
CA ARG A 422 3.19 -2.59 22.37
C ARG A 422 1.96 -2.88 21.52
N LEU A 423 1.39 -1.89 20.86
CA LEU A 423 0.45 -2.10 19.77
C LEU A 423 1.21 -2.16 18.45
N SER A 424 0.72 -2.96 17.49
CA SER A 424 1.36 -3.07 16.17
C SER A 424 1.40 -1.75 15.38
N THR A 425 0.65 -0.72 15.82
CA THR A 425 0.73 0.65 15.31
C THR A 425 2.13 1.24 15.50
N THR A 426 2.86 1.35 14.39
CA THR A 426 4.18 2.00 14.32
C THR A 426 4.12 3.17 13.34
N PHE A 427 4.78 4.28 13.68
CA PHE A 427 4.89 5.47 12.86
C PHE A 427 6.32 5.65 12.36
N ARG A 428 6.46 6.11 11.13
CA ARG A 428 7.67 6.28 10.33
C ARG A 428 7.70 7.69 9.74
N PHE A 429 8.87 8.11 9.29
CA PHE A 429 9.16 9.49 8.93
C PHE A 429 9.83 9.59 7.57
N GLU A 430 9.59 10.69 6.86
CA GLU A 430 10.30 11.02 5.63
C GLU A 430 11.83 11.08 5.91
N ALA A 431 12.65 10.75 4.91
CA ALA A 431 14.07 10.47 5.11
C ALA A 431 14.85 11.69 5.66
N GLY A 432 15.31 11.59 6.90
CA GLY A 432 16.05 12.66 7.60
C GLY A 432 15.16 13.71 8.28
N GLU A 433 13.83 13.57 8.23
CA GLU A 433 12.89 14.57 8.75
C GLU A 433 12.18 14.12 10.05
N THR A 434 11.43 15.05 10.64
CA THR A 434 10.41 14.82 11.68
C THR A 434 8.99 14.75 11.11
N ALA A 435 8.83 15.00 9.81
CA ALA A 435 7.56 14.81 9.10
C ALA A 435 7.22 13.31 8.98
N LEU A 436 6.01 12.94 9.41
CA LEU A 436 5.47 11.58 9.25
C LEU A 436 5.36 11.21 7.77
N ASP A 437 5.70 9.98 7.41
CA ASP A 437 5.54 9.49 6.03
C ASP A 437 4.06 9.29 5.63
N ALA A 438 3.79 9.11 4.34
CA ALA A 438 2.42 9.00 3.82
C ALA A 438 1.59 7.87 4.47
N VAL A 439 2.23 6.73 4.77
CA VAL A 439 1.63 5.57 5.44
C VAL A 439 1.28 5.92 6.90
N SER A 440 2.18 6.60 7.59
CA SER A 440 2.06 6.98 9.00
C SER A 440 1.06 8.11 9.21
N ARG A 441 0.95 9.04 8.25
CA ARG A 441 -0.15 10.02 8.19
C ARG A 441 -1.53 9.32 8.16
N SER A 442 -1.66 8.23 7.41
CA SER A 442 -2.88 7.39 7.40
C SER A 442 -3.12 6.70 8.76
N ARG A 443 -2.08 6.13 9.38
CA ARG A 443 -2.16 5.52 10.72
C ARG A 443 -2.54 6.49 11.83
N VAL A 444 -2.10 7.75 11.77
CA VAL A 444 -2.48 8.80 12.74
C VAL A 444 -3.98 9.11 12.66
N VAL A 445 -4.57 9.14 11.46
CA VAL A 445 -6.02 9.30 11.29
C VAL A 445 -6.77 8.15 11.94
N GLN A 446 -6.32 6.91 11.73
CA GLN A 446 -6.93 5.71 12.31
C GLN A 446 -6.81 5.65 13.84
N LEU A 447 -5.66 6.03 14.41
CA LEU A 447 -5.51 6.15 15.87
C LEU A 447 -6.44 7.21 16.44
N ALA A 448 -6.52 8.40 15.83
CA ALA A 448 -7.42 9.47 16.27
C ALA A 448 -8.91 9.09 16.11
N GLN A 449 -9.26 8.22 15.17
CA GLN A 449 -10.60 7.62 15.07
C GLN A 449 -10.84 6.59 16.18
N ALA A 450 -9.92 5.65 16.40
CA ALA A 450 -10.04 4.64 17.47
C ALA A 450 -10.16 5.27 18.88
N ILE A 451 -9.46 6.39 19.13
CA ILE A 451 -9.59 7.18 20.37
C ILE A 451 -10.99 7.82 20.46
N ARG A 452 -11.51 8.41 19.37
CA ARG A 452 -12.88 9.00 19.33
C ARG A 452 -13.99 7.96 19.50
N ASP A 453 -13.80 6.78 18.94
CA ASP A 453 -14.69 5.62 19.10
C ASP A 453 -14.67 5.03 20.52
N GLY A 454 -13.83 5.54 21.43
CA GLY A 454 -13.69 5.05 22.80
C GLY A 454 -12.93 3.73 22.94
N ARG A 455 -12.24 3.25 21.89
CA ARG A 455 -11.52 1.95 21.90
C ARG A 455 -10.31 1.95 22.84
N HIS A 456 -9.83 3.13 23.24
CA HIS A 456 -8.75 3.34 24.21
C HIS A 456 -9.28 3.97 25.53
N SER A 457 -10.57 3.84 25.80
CA SER A 457 -11.16 4.31 27.07
C SER A 457 -10.67 3.45 28.24
N GLY A 458 -10.12 4.08 29.27
CA GLY A 458 -9.45 3.40 30.37
C GLY A 458 -7.99 3.03 30.09
N GLU A 459 -7.34 3.59 29.07
CA GLU A 459 -5.94 3.32 28.74
C GLU A 459 -5.03 4.57 28.82
N SER A 460 -3.80 4.38 29.31
CA SER A 460 -2.66 5.28 29.15
C SER A 460 -1.90 4.86 27.89
N LEU A 461 -1.95 5.71 26.85
CA LEU A 461 -1.21 5.57 25.61
C LEU A 461 0.17 6.23 25.76
N LEU A 462 1.22 5.55 25.29
CA LEU A 462 2.59 6.04 25.26
C LEU A 462 3.13 5.96 23.84
N LEU A 463 3.64 7.09 23.33
CA LEU A 463 4.39 7.17 22.09
C LEU A 463 5.89 7.07 22.40
N ALA A 464 6.48 5.92 22.10
CA ALA A 464 7.88 5.60 22.36
C ALA A 464 8.73 5.86 21.09
N GLY A 465 9.51 6.94 21.09
CA GLY A 465 10.39 7.33 19.99
C GLY A 465 11.76 6.64 20.01
N PHE A 466 12.22 6.26 18.82
CA PHE A 466 13.54 5.69 18.55
C PHE A 466 14.19 6.32 17.30
N SER A 467 15.53 6.33 17.26
CA SER A 467 16.35 6.80 16.14
C SER A 467 17.11 5.64 15.48
N ASP A 468 17.80 5.94 14.36
CA ASP A 468 18.96 5.15 13.93
C ASP A 468 20.22 5.55 14.73
N GLY A 469 21.29 4.75 14.65
CA GLY A 469 22.59 5.04 15.27
C GLY A 469 23.44 6.07 14.51
N ARG A 470 22.84 7.01 13.77
CA ARG A 470 23.58 8.07 13.05
C ARG A 470 23.51 9.42 13.77
N GLY A 471 24.36 9.59 14.76
CA GLY A 471 24.51 10.85 15.49
C GLY A 471 25.38 10.66 16.72
N GLY A 472 25.33 11.63 17.63
CA GLY A 472 25.73 11.39 19.02
C GLY A 472 24.50 11.05 19.88
N PRO A 473 24.66 10.37 21.03
CA PRO A 473 23.54 9.86 21.83
C PRO A 473 22.49 10.91 22.21
N VAL A 474 22.94 12.13 22.53
CA VAL A 474 22.05 13.27 22.85
C VAL A 474 21.20 13.66 21.65
N ALA A 475 21.80 13.81 20.46
CA ALA A 475 21.07 14.17 19.24
C ALA A 475 20.10 13.06 18.82
N ASN A 476 20.49 11.79 18.98
CA ASN A 476 19.67 10.62 18.71
C ASN A 476 18.46 10.55 19.67
N HIS A 477 18.68 10.82 20.95
CA HIS A 477 17.62 10.95 21.95
C HIS A 477 16.65 12.09 21.61
N ASP A 478 17.16 13.30 21.37
CA ASP A 478 16.35 14.49 21.13
C ASP A 478 15.53 14.37 19.83
N LEU A 479 16.13 13.86 18.74
CA LEU A 479 15.41 13.57 17.50
C LEU A 479 14.33 12.50 17.68
N SER A 480 14.55 11.52 18.56
CA SER A 480 13.53 10.51 18.89
C SER A 480 12.37 11.10 19.71
N LEU A 481 12.64 12.12 20.55
CA LEU A 481 11.65 12.88 21.30
C LEU A 481 10.80 13.77 20.38
N GLU A 482 11.44 14.56 19.51
CA GLU A 482 10.77 15.44 18.54
C GLU A 482 9.81 14.65 17.64
N ARG A 483 10.23 13.46 17.17
CA ARG A 483 9.39 12.55 16.37
C ARG A 483 8.17 12.04 17.13
N ALA A 484 8.31 11.71 18.42
CA ALA A 484 7.19 11.26 19.24
C ALA A 484 6.20 12.39 19.57
N GLU A 485 6.69 13.60 19.84
CA GLU A 485 5.82 14.79 19.96
C GLU A 485 5.15 15.18 18.64
N ALA A 486 5.82 15.00 17.49
CA ALA A 486 5.21 15.23 16.18
C ALA A 486 4.01 14.30 15.93
N VAL A 487 4.12 13.01 16.31
CA VAL A 487 2.98 12.08 16.28
C VAL A 487 1.89 12.55 17.25
N ARG A 488 2.25 12.90 18.49
CA ARG A 488 1.31 13.36 19.51
C ARG A 488 0.52 14.60 19.06
N ALA A 489 1.19 15.60 18.52
CA ALA A 489 0.58 16.81 17.98
C ALA A 489 -0.36 16.51 16.80
N ALA A 490 0.03 15.59 15.90
CA ALA A 490 -0.81 15.17 14.78
C ALA A 490 -2.07 14.43 15.23
N VAL A 491 -1.98 13.57 16.26
CA VAL A 491 -3.14 12.91 16.88
C VAL A 491 -4.07 13.94 17.54
N LEU A 492 -3.52 14.81 18.40
CA LEU A 492 -4.30 15.84 19.13
C LEU A 492 -5.02 16.81 18.17
N SER A 493 -4.36 17.22 17.08
CA SER A 493 -4.96 18.05 16.03
C SER A 493 -6.25 17.43 15.46
N LEU A 494 -6.23 16.11 15.20
CA LEU A 494 -7.41 15.38 14.69
C LEU A 494 -8.48 15.10 15.77
N LEU A 495 -8.16 15.26 17.05
CA LEU A 495 -9.09 15.14 18.18
C LEU A 495 -9.71 16.50 18.58
N GLY A 496 -9.27 17.62 18.00
CA GLY A 496 -9.72 18.96 18.36
C GLY A 496 -8.84 19.69 19.38
N GLY A 497 -7.65 19.17 19.66
CA GLY A 497 -6.62 19.79 20.52
C GLY A 497 -6.35 19.05 21.83
N GLU A 498 -7.30 18.26 22.32
CA GLU A 498 -7.23 17.60 23.64
C GLU A 498 -7.59 16.10 23.54
N MET A 499 -7.21 15.32 24.55
CA MET A 499 -7.60 13.91 24.68
C MET A 499 -9.02 13.79 25.25
N PRO A 500 -9.85 12.85 24.77
CA PRO A 500 -11.10 12.51 25.43
C PRO A 500 -10.89 12.06 26.88
N SER A 501 -11.84 12.40 27.75
CA SER A 501 -11.89 11.96 29.14
C SER A 501 -11.80 10.44 29.25
N GLY A 502 -10.88 9.94 30.09
CA GLY A 502 -10.67 8.50 30.27
C GLY A 502 -9.50 7.91 29.48
N ALA A 503 -8.80 8.70 28.67
CA ALA A 503 -7.56 8.29 28.00
C ALA A 503 -6.43 9.31 28.21
N SER A 504 -5.18 8.87 28.37
CA SER A 504 -3.99 9.74 28.35
C SER A 504 -3.11 9.46 27.14
N LEU A 505 -2.34 10.45 26.68
CA LEU A 505 -1.35 10.31 25.60
C LEU A 505 -0.01 10.96 26.01
N GLU A 506 0.90 10.10 26.41
CA GLU A 506 2.25 10.39 26.90
C GLU A 506 3.30 10.17 25.79
N VAL A 507 4.50 10.72 25.98
CA VAL A 507 5.66 10.54 25.09
C VAL A 507 6.87 10.08 25.91
N ALA A 508 7.68 9.19 25.35
CA ALA A 508 9.02 8.86 25.84
C ALA A 508 10.01 8.70 24.68
N ALA A 509 11.28 8.96 24.94
CA ALA A 509 12.36 8.95 23.96
C ALA A 509 13.48 8.01 24.42
N PHE A 510 13.97 7.17 23.49
CA PHE A 510 14.98 6.15 23.77
C PHE A 510 16.17 6.16 22.80
N GLY A 511 16.21 7.08 21.84
CA GLY A 511 17.27 7.13 20.82
C GLY A 511 17.43 5.78 20.11
N GLU A 512 18.65 5.32 19.97
CA GLU A 512 18.98 4.05 19.30
C GLU A 512 18.82 2.80 20.20
N ALA A 513 18.41 2.94 21.46
CA ALA A 513 18.49 1.89 22.50
C ALA A 513 17.66 0.61 22.26
N MET A 514 16.93 0.51 21.14
CA MET A 514 16.34 -0.76 20.68
C MET A 514 16.34 -0.80 19.14
N PRO A 515 17.45 -1.21 18.50
CA PRO A 515 17.52 -1.32 17.05
C PRO A 515 16.71 -2.52 16.54
N MET A 516 16.21 -2.37 15.33
CA MET A 516 15.34 -3.31 14.61
C MET A 516 15.92 -3.72 13.25
N GLY A 517 16.71 -2.83 12.63
CA GLY A 517 17.55 -3.12 11.49
C GLY A 517 19.00 -2.68 11.73
N CYS A 518 19.88 -3.03 10.79
CA CYS A 518 21.30 -2.68 10.85
C CYS A 518 21.55 -1.28 10.26
N ASP A 519 22.24 -0.41 10.99
CA ASP A 519 22.45 0.99 10.60
C ASP A 519 23.47 1.21 9.48
N ASP A 520 24.12 0.15 9.00
CA ASP A 520 24.94 0.14 7.79
C ASP A 520 24.09 0.35 6.52
N THR A 521 22.90 -0.24 6.47
CA THR A 521 21.95 -0.14 5.35
C THR A 521 20.92 0.98 5.54
N GLU A 522 20.49 1.64 4.45
CA GLU A 522 19.41 2.64 4.57
C GLU A 522 18.08 2.00 4.97
N THR A 523 17.82 0.77 4.52
CA THR A 523 16.63 0.00 4.92
C THR A 523 16.62 -0.22 6.44
N GLY A 524 17.75 -0.65 7.04
CA GLY A 524 17.85 -0.86 8.48
C GLY A 524 17.71 0.44 9.28
N ARG A 525 18.37 1.52 8.86
CA ARG A 525 18.19 2.86 9.44
C ARG A 525 16.73 3.34 9.39
N GLY A 526 16.05 3.15 8.26
CA GLY A 526 14.62 3.46 8.12
C GLY A 526 13.72 2.65 9.06
N ILE A 527 14.07 1.39 9.33
CA ILE A 527 13.37 0.56 10.32
C ILE A 527 13.73 0.98 11.77
N ASN A 528 14.85 1.66 11.99
CA ASN A 528 15.22 2.18 13.31
C ASN A 528 14.53 3.51 13.65
N ARG A 529 14.46 4.46 12.71
CA ARG A 529 13.73 5.74 12.83
C ARG A 529 12.21 5.52 12.94
N ARG A 530 11.67 5.52 14.17
CA ARG A 530 10.25 5.19 14.40
C ARG A 530 9.69 5.74 15.70
N VAL A 531 8.36 5.74 15.79
CA VAL A 531 7.62 5.86 17.05
C VAL A 531 6.70 4.66 17.17
N GLU A 532 6.76 3.97 18.31
CA GLU A 532 5.89 2.84 18.64
C GLU A 532 4.76 3.29 19.56
N LEU A 533 3.55 2.78 19.35
CA LEU A 533 2.45 2.95 20.29
C LEU A 533 2.49 1.85 21.36
N TRP A 534 2.42 2.23 22.63
CA TRP A 534 2.35 1.33 23.78
C TRP A 534 1.13 1.69 24.65
N VAL A 535 0.52 0.71 25.30
CA VAL A 535 -0.67 0.89 26.15
C VAL A 535 -0.51 0.21 27.52
N ALA A 536 -1.11 0.80 28.53
CA ALA A 536 -1.41 0.17 29.82
C ALA A 536 -2.78 0.65 30.33
N PRO A 537 -3.42 -0.06 31.27
CA PRO A 537 -4.60 0.46 31.97
C PRO A 537 -4.30 1.81 32.63
N LEU A 538 -5.22 2.75 32.51
CA LEU A 538 -5.21 4.01 33.25
C LEU A 538 -5.28 3.70 34.76
N ARG A 539 -4.52 4.46 35.57
CA ARG A 539 -4.43 4.26 37.04
C ARG A 539 -5.34 5.22 37.80
#